data_AF-A0A6P7GP49-F1
#
_entry.id   AF-A0A6P7GP49-F1
#
_cell.length_a   1.000
_cell.length_b   1.000
_cell.length_c   1.000
_cell.angle_alpha   90.00
_cell.angle_beta   90.00
_cell.angle_gamma   90.00
#
_symmetry.space_group_name_H-M   'P 1'
#
loop_
_entity.id
_entity.type
_entity.pdbx_description
1 polymer ?
#
loop_
_entity_poly.entity_id
_entity_poly.type
_entity_poly.pdbx_seq_one_letter_code
_entity_poly.pdbx_strand_id
1 'polypeptide(L)'
;MDAWNSKFLPYPAISTFKAVNLDLDLDGLTNICHEFKGFFKKDRHMEAEYLVFSRIVYRMKQKFRTSKDFKYLERIYKCLKVYFNMNLAQYVDRFSELIPKRYKPDTRLPSRNLLDYILIRVQGATKLLEKMVDLCKEAADLLLVRIKIGQFWKLALIVYSIVSRIYILAKFTVNQLCEFYKKLIGFSKMLLPSKKWLPQGYILPDDLKKWLNISWLDDDIQIIEHSLPTSEIMKFFDLVDDDSDIEFCDEYILIQEKDDKDLEVITPVTTFKIEDDDDDPGVVIEIDDIAPPVKKRKRTMSKTNRNDKKGRFKTKKQKRKRKSGYFDDST
;
A
#
# COMPACT_ATOMS: atom_id res chain seq x y z
N MET A 1 -10.53 19.30 -0.79
CA MET A 1 -9.96 17.94 -0.90
C MET A 1 -10.87 16.99 -0.16
N ASP A 2 -11.20 15.86 -0.78
CA ASP A 2 -12.10 14.89 -0.18
C ASP A 2 -11.43 14.15 0.98
N ALA A 3 -12.12 14.01 2.11
CA ALA A 3 -11.56 13.40 3.32
C ALA A 3 -11.17 11.92 3.14
N TRP A 4 -11.84 11.21 2.23
CA TRP A 4 -11.58 9.79 1.94
C TRP A 4 -10.25 9.54 1.23
N ASN A 5 -9.71 10.51 0.48
CA ASN A 5 -8.46 10.37 -0.28
C ASN A 5 -7.22 10.88 0.49
N SER A 6 -7.37 11.21 1.78
CA SER A 6 -6.23 11.63 2.59
C SER A 6 -5.47 10.40 3.10
N LYS A 7 -4.18 10.28 2.73
CA LYS A 7 -3.27 9.26 3.28
C LYS A 7 -3.21 9.32 4.81
N PHE A 8 -3.17 10.54 5.35
CA PHE A 8 -3.08 10.84 6.77
C PHE A 8 -4.35 11.55 7.24
N LEU A 9 -5.43 10.80 7.37
CA LEU A 9 -6.63 11.27 8.04
C LEU A 9 -6.40 11.15 9.57
N PRO A 10 -6.36 12.26 10.32
CA PRO A 10 -6.05 12.20 11.75
C PRO A 10 -7.16 11.45 12.48
N TYR A 11 -6.79 10.51 13.34
CA TYR A 11 -7.76 9.77 14.14
C TYR A 11 -8.55 10.74 15.05
N PRO A 12 -9.88 10.64 15.12
CA PRO A 12 -10.68 11.53 15.96
C PRO A 12 -10.39 11.28 17.45
N ALA A 13 -10.60 12.31 18.28
CA ALA A 13 -10.46 12.18 19.72
C ALA A 13 -11.46 11.14 20.25
N ILE A 14 -10.95 10.16 21.02
CA ILE A 14 -11.78 9.16 21.69
C ILE A 14 -12.62 9.89 22.74
N SER A 15 -13.90 10.06 22.43
CA SER A 15 -14.86 10.73 23.29
C SER A 15 -16.09 9.85 23.44
N THR A 16 -16.65 9.86 24.64
CA THR A 16 -17.84 9.11 24.98
C THR A 16 -18.89 10.06 25.57
N PHE A 17 -20.15 9.83 25.24
CA PHE A 17 -21.28 10.66 25.68
C PHE A 17 -22.22 9.85 26.55
N LYS A 18 -22.76 10.46 27.60
CA LYS A 18 -23.83 9.83 28.38
C LYS A 18 -25.03 9.59 27.45
N ALA A 19 -25.55 8.37 27.42
CA ALA A 19 -26.71 8.04 26.64
C ALA A 19 -27.92 8.84 27.17
N VAL A 20 -28.44 9.77 26.35
CA VAL A 20 -29.63 10.55 26.70
C VAL A 20 -30.90 9.80 26.27
N ASN A 21 -30.83 9.10 25.13
CA ASN A 21 -31.91 8.27 24.59
C ASN A 21 -31.47 6.79 24.57
N LEU A 22 -32.34 5.89 25.04
CA LEU A 22 -32.08 4.44 25.13
C LEU A 22 -32.48 3.66 23.85
N ASP A 23 -32.75 4.36 22.74
CA ASP A 23 -33.35 3.77 21.55
C ASP A 23 -32.34 3.15 20.57
N LEU A 24 -31.03 3.25 20.84
CA LEU A 24 -30.00 2.67 19.99
C LEU A 24 -29.90 1.16 20.23
N ASP A 25 -30.01 0.37 19.16
CA ASP A 25 -29.82 -1.08 19.20
C ASP A 25 -28.32 -1.43 19.39
N LEU A 26 -27.93 -1.63 20.65
CA LEU A 26 -26.56 -1.97 21.03
C LEU A 26 -26.16 -3.37 20.58
N ASP A 27 -27.10 -4.32 20.61
CA ASP A 27 -26.85 -5.71 20.24
C ASP A 27 -26.67 -5.80 18.73
N GLY A 28 -27.51 -5.13 17.94
CA GLY A 28 -27.36 -5.01 16.49
C GLY A 28 -26.03 -4.37 16.09
N LEU A 29 -25.65 -3.26 16.72
CA LEU A 29 -24.37 -2.59 16.45
C LEU A 29 -23.17 -3.49 16.78
N THR A 30 -23.21 -4.17 17.94
CA THR A 30 -22.15 -5.08 18.37
C THR A 30 -22.02 -6.28 17.42
N ASN A 31 -23.15 -6.84 16.99
CA ASN A 31 -23.20 -7.93 16.02
C ASN A 31 -22.59 -7.51 14.68
N ILE A 32 -22.90 -6.33 14.17
CA ILE A 32 -22.32 -5.82 12.91
C ILE A 32 -20.81 -5.64 13.06
N CYS A 33 -20.33 -5.08 14.17
CA CYS A 33 -18.89 -4.96 14.43
C CYS A 33 -18.20 -6.34 14.50
N HIS A 34 -18.87 -7.33 15.10
CA HIS A 34 -18.37 -8.70 15.16
C HIS A 34 -18.35 -9.37 13.78
N GLU A 35 -19.41 -9.21 12.96
CA GLU A 35 -19.46 -9.68 11.57
C GLU A 35 -18.33 -9.05 10.74
N PHE A 36 -18.15 -7.73 10.85
CA PHE A 36 -17.09 -7.00 10.16
C PHE A 36 -15.71 -7.53 10.57
N LYS A 37 -15.46 -7.68 11.88
CA LYS A 37 -14.21 -8.26 12.39
C LYS A 37 -14.01 -9.70 11.91
N GLY A 38 -15.08 -10.49 11.90
CA GLY A 38 -15.10 -11.86 11.42
C GLY A 38 -14.74 -11.95 9.94
N PHE A 39 -15.24 -11.03 9.12
CA PHE A 39 -14.90 -10.94 7.69
C PHE A 39 -13.39 -10.76 7.49
N PHE A 40 -12.77 -9.78 8.13
CA PHE A 40 -11.31 -9.55 7.99
C PHE A 40 -10.45 -10.67 8.58
N LYS A 41 -10.90 -11.34 9.64
CA LYS A 41 -10.19 -12.53 10.17
C LYS A 41 -10.29 -13.73 9.22
N LYS A 42 -11.40 -13.85 8.50
CA LYS A 42 -11.64 -14.92 7.51
C LYS A 42 -11.03 -14.60 6.15
N ASP A 43 -10.72 -13.34 5.85
CA ASP A 43 -10.08 -12.89 4.60
C ASP A 43 -8.58 -13.29 4.53
N ARG A 44 -8.30 -14.56 4.85
CA ARG A 44 -6.97 -15.17 4.72
C ARG A 44 -6.60 -15.36 3.25
N HIS A 45 -7.59 -15.40 2.36
CA HIS A 45 -7.38 -15.57 0.93
C HIS A 45 -6.66 -14.36 0.34
N MET A 46 -7.15 -13.15 0.60
CA MET A 46 -6.52 -11.94 0.07
C MET A 46 -5.10 -11.73 0.64
N GLU A 47 -4.91 -12.04 1.92
CA GLU A 47 -3.59 -11.98 2.56
C GLU A 47 -2.61 -13.01 1.96
N ALA A 48 -3.06 -14.25 1.75
CA ALA A 48 -2.23 -15.29 1.14
C ALA A 48 -1.80 -14.91 -0.29
N GLU A 49 -2.73 -14.43 -1.12
CA GLU A 49 -2.41 -13.96 -2.47
C GLU A 49 -1.40 -12.80 -2.44
N TYR A 50 -1.57 -11.85 -1.51
CA TYR A 50 -0.62 -10.75 -1.34
C TYR A 50 0.79 -11.21 -0.95
N LEU A 51 0.91 -12.18 -0.05
CA LEU A 51 2.20 -12.73 0.38
C LEU A 51 2.90 -13.50 -0.74
N VAL A 52 2.17 -14.21 -1.60
CA VAL A 52 2.73 -14.87 -2.78
C VAL A 52 3.11 -13.82 -3.83
N PHE A 53 2.21 -12.87 -4.09
CA PHE A 53 2.40 -11.83 -5.08
C PHE A 53 3.59 -10.92 -4.77
N SER A 54 3.79 -10.56 -3.50
CA SER A 54 4.93 -9.74 -3.08
C SER A 54 6.28 -10.40 -3.38
N ARG A 55 6.40 -11.71 -3.17
CA ARG A 55 7.60 -12.50 -3.51
C ARG A 55 7.84 -12.54 -5.03
N ILE A 56 6.79 -12.74 -5.81
CA ILE A 56 6.88 -12.77 -7.27
C ILE A 56 7.31 -11.39 -7.80
N VAL A 57 6.70 -10.31 -7.31
CA VAL A 57 7.07 -8.95 -7.71
C VAL A 57 8.53 -8.65 -7.37
N TYR A 58 8.98 -9.07 -6.18
CA TYR A 58 10.39 -8.93 -5.78
C TYR A 58 11.34 -9.66 -6.75
N ARG A 59 11.07 -10.95 -7.03
CA ARG A 59 11.90 -11.76 -7.94
C ARG A 59 11.89 -11.23 -9.37
N MET A 60 10.74 -10.77 -9.85
CA MET A 60 10.59 -10.21 -11.20
C MET A 60 11.27 -8.85 -11.37
N LYS A 61 11.49 -8.10 -10.28
CA LYS A 61 12.04 -6.73 -10.32
C LYS A 61 13.39 -6.66 -11.03
N GLN A 62 14.26 -7.65 -10.83
CA GLN A 62 15.58 -7.70 -11.43
C GLN A 62 15.51 -7.81 -12.96
N LYS A 63 14.71 -8.76 -13.48
CA LYS A 63 14.63 -9.08 -14.91
C LYS A 63 13.66 -8.21 -15.71
N PHE A 64 12.61 -7.68 -15.07
CA PHE A 64 11.49 -7.02 -15.75
C PHE A 64 11.32 -5.55 -15.35
N ARG A 65 12.33 -4.91 -14.75
CA ARG A 65 12.26 -3.52 -14.22
C ARG A 65 11.64 -2.49 -15.18
N THR A 66 11.92 -2.63 -16.48
CA THR A 66 11.51 -1.70 -17.54
C THR A 66 10.24 -2.13 -18.28
N SER A 67 9.74 -3.34 -18.03
CA SER A 67 8.62 -3.87 -18.81
C SER A 67 7.29 -3.31 -18.32
N LYS A 68 6.38 -3.02 -19.28
CA LYS A 68 5.11 -2.35 -19.00
C LYS A 68 4.24 -3.20 -18.08
N ASP A 69 4.11 -4.50 -18.35
CA ASP A 69 3.39 -5.46 -17.52
C ASP A 69 3.89 -5.44 -16.07
N PHE A 70 5.21 -5.46 -15.85
CA PHE A 70 5.77 -5.41 -14.51
C PHE A 70 5.43 -4.10 -13.79
N LYS A 71 5.37 -2.97 -14.49
CA LYS A 71 4.92 -1.70 -13.88
C LYS A 71 3.47 -1.75 -13.39
N TYR A 72 2.58 -2.49 -14.06
CA TYR A 72 1.23 -2.70 -13.55
C TYR A 72 1.24 -3.62 -12.32
N LEU A 73 2.08 -4.66 -12.31
CA LEU A 73 2.25 -5.52 -11.13
C LEU A 73 2.76 -4.74 -9.91
N GLU A 74 3.74 -3.85 -10.09
CA GLU A 74 4.22 -2.95 -9.02
C GLU A 74 3.10 -2.06 -8.49
N ARG A 75 2.22 -1.55 -9.36
CA ARG A 75 1.07 -0.73 -8.96
C ARG A 75 0.04 -1.54 -8.17
N ILE A 76 -0.27 -2.76 -8.61
CA ILE A 76 -1.17 -3.68 -7.88
C ILE A 76 -0.58 -3.97 -6.49
N TYR A 77 0.72 -4.28 -6.41
CA TYR A 77 1.41 -4.53 -5.15
C TYR A 77 1.35 -3.33 -4.21
N LYS A 78 1.59 -2.12 -4.72
CA LYS A 78 1.46 -0.88 -3.93
C LYS A 78 0.03 -0.69 -3.42
N CYS A 79 -0.99 -0.96 -4.25
CA CYS A 79 -2.39 -0.88 -3.82
C CYS A 79 -2.70 -1.88 -2.69
N LEU A 80 -2.26 -3.14 -2.82
CA LEU A 80 -2.42 -4.15 -1.78
C LEU A 80 -1.70 -3.75 -0.49
N LYS A 81 -0.45 -3.28 -0.57
CA LYS A 81 0.31 -2.79 0.58
C LYS A 81 -0.44 -1.66 1.30
N VAL A 82 -0.99 -0.70 0.56
CA VAL A 82 -1.79 0.39 1.13
C VAL A 82 -3.06 -0.15 1.78
N TYR A 83 -3.78 -1.07 1.13
CA TYR A 83 -4.99 -1.70 1.66
C TYR A 83 -4.75 -2.40 3.01
N PHE A 84 -3.74 -3.28 3.10
CA PHE A 84 -3.41 -3.97 4.36
C PHE A 84 -2.93 -2.99 5.44
N ASN A 85 -2.18 -1.95 5.07
CA ASN A 85 -1.76 -0.90 6.00
C ASN A 85 -2.93 -0.04 6.51
N MET A 86 -4.09 -0.02 5.84
CA MET A 86 -5.26 0.71 6.35
C MET A 86 -5.84 0.08 7.62
N ASN A 87 -5.57 -1.20 7.90
CA ASN A 87 -5.96 -1.94 9.11
C ASN A 87 -7.39 -1.63 9.62
N LEU A 88 -8.39 -1.79 8.75
CA LEU A 88 -9.79 -1.51 9.07
C LEU A 88 -10.30 -2.34 10.26
N ALA A 89 -9.85 -3.60 10.36
CA ALA A 89 -10.22 -4.50 11.43
C ALA A 89 -9.84 -3.95 12.81
N GLN A 90 -8.64 -3.37 12.96
CA GLN A 90 -8.20 -2.79 14.23
C GLN A 90 -9.05 -1.59 14.66
N TYR A 91 -9.47 -0.74 13.72
CA TYR A 91 -10.31 0.41 14.05
C TYR A 91 -11.70 0.00 14.51
N VAL A 92 -12.28 -1.02 13.85
CA VAL A 92 -13.57 -1.58 14.25
C VAL A 92 -13.46 -2.30 15.60
N ASP A 93 -12.34 -2.98 15.87
CA ASP A 93 -12.10 -3.63 17.17
C ASP A 93 -12.11 -2.60 18.31
N ARG A 94 -11.31 -1.54 18.17
CA ARG A 94 -11.25 -0.43 19.14
C ARG A 94 -12.61 0.24 19.32
N PHE A 95 -13.40 0.39 18.25
CA PHE A 95 -14.75 0.92 18.36
C PHE A 95 -15.67 -0.03 19.12
N SER A 96 -15.61 -1.32 18.83
CA SER A 96 -16.43 -2.34 19.48
C SER A 96 -16.17 -2.47 20.99
N GLU A 97 -14.92 -2.27 21.42
CA GLU A 97 -14.53 -2.24 22.83
C GLU A 97 -15.19 -1.09 23.61
N LEU A 98 -15.53 0.00 22.93
CA LEU A 98 -16.21 1.16 23.52
C LEU A 98 -17.73 0.99 23.60
N ILE A 99 -18.28 -0.06 22.97
CA ILE A 99 -19.73 -0.31 22.99
C ILE A 99 -20.09 -1.01 24.32
N PRO A 100 -21.00 -0.43 25.12
CA PRO A 100 -21.48 -1.05 26.34
C PRO A 100 -22.37 -2.25 26.03
N LYS A 101 -22.17 -3.36 26.75
CA LYS A 101 -22.98 -4.59 26.56
C LYS A 101 -24.46 -4.43 26.92
N ARG A 102 -24.79 -3.50 27.82
CA ARG A 102 -26.15 -3.20 28.28
C ARG A 102 -26.26 -1.74 28.69
N TYR A 103 -27.46 -1.19 28.58
CA TYR A 103 -27.77 0.10 29.17
C TYR A 103 -27.75 0.02 30.70
N LYS A 104 -27.10 1.01 31.30
CA LYS A 104 -26.98 1.32 32.71
C LYS A 104 -27.25 2.84 32.83
N PRO A 105 -27.66 3.33 34.01
CA PRO A 105 -28.01 4.74 34.21
C PRO A 105 -26.85 5.74 33.91
N ASP A 106 -25.60 5.28 33.90
CA ASP A 106 -24.42 6.04 33.51
C ASP A 106 -23.72 5.46 32.26
N THR A 107 -24.47 4.77 31.39
CA THR A 107 -23.91 4.24 30.15
C THR A 107 -23.39 5.37 29.28
N ARG A 108 -22.14 5.22 28.85
CA ARG A 108 -21.51 6.09 27.88
C ARG A 108 -21.41 5.38 26.54
N LEU A 109 -21.78 6.07 25.47
CA LEU A 109 -21.71 5.59 24.10
C LEU A 109 -20.53 6.23 23.37
N PRO A 110 -19.93 5.53 22.39
CA PRO A 110 -18.87 6.11 21.58
C PRO A 110 -19.38 7.28 20.76
N SER A 111 -18.53 8.28 20.54
CA SER A 111 -18.85 9.42 19.68
C SER A 111 -19.13 9.02 18.23
N ARG A 112 -20.01 9.76 17.56
CA ARG A 112 -20.25 9.63 16.12
C ARG A 112 -18.97 9.73 15.30
N ASN A 113 -18.04 10.59 15.70
CA ASN A 113 -16.79 10.84 14.97
C ASN A 113 -15.96 9.56 14.77
N LEU A 114 -15.96 8.65 15.74
CA LEU A 114 -15.23 7.38 15.64
C LEU A 114 -15.83 6.48 14.57
N LEU A 115 -17.17 6.42 14.51
CA LEU A 115 -17.87 5.65 13.49
C LEU A 115 -17.73 6.31 12.10
N ASP A 116 -17.84 7.64 12.03
CA ASP A 116 -17.61 8.39 10.79
C ASP A 116 -16.18 8.20 10.26
N TYR A 117 -15.18 8.11 11.14
CA TYR A 117 -13.82 7.76 10.74
C TYR A 117 -13.77 6.38 10.07
N ILE A 118 -14.37 5.35 10.68
CA ILE A 118 -14.43 4.01 10.10
C ILE A 118 -15.12 4.04 8.73
N LEU A 119 -16.25 4.73 8.62
CA LEU A 119 -17.01 4.86 7.37
C LEU A 119 -16.20 5.53 6.25
N ILE A 120 -15.43 6.59 6.57
CA ILE A 120 -14.54 7.25 5.59
C ILE A 120 -13.39 6.34 5.18
N ARG A 121 -12.83 5.57 6.12
CA ARG A 121 -11.78 4.60 5.81
C ARG A 121 -12.31 3.47 4.93
N VAL A 122 -13.54 3.00 5.17
CA VAL A 122 -14.23 2.05 4.28
C VAL A 122 -14.44 2.65 2.89
N GLN A 123 -14.88 3.91 2.80
CA GLN A 123 -15.02 4.61 1.52
C GLN A 123 -13.68 4.68 0.76
N GLY A 124 -12.60 5.09 1.43
CA GLY A 124 -11.27 5.10 0.84
C GLY A 124 -10.78 3.71 0.39
N ALA A 125 -11.02 2.68 1.20
CA ALA A 125 -10.68 1.31 0.86
C ALA A 125 -11.44 0.80 -0.38
N THR A 126 -12.74 1.09 -0.49
CA THR A 126 -13.52 0.71 -1.67
C THR A 126 -13.03 1.36 -2.96
N LYS A 127 -12.68 2.66 -2.95
CA LYS A 127 -12.07 3.31 -4.12
C LYS A 127 -10.69 2.76 -4.46
N LEU A 128 -9.89 2.44 -3.46
CA LEU A 128 -8.59 1.81 -3.69
C LEU A 128 -8.73 0.44 -4.37
N LEU A 129 -9.68 -0.38 -3.90
CA LEU A 129 -9.96 -1.70 -4.48
C LEU A 129 -10.58 -1.60 -5.86
N GLU A 130 -11.48 -0.64 -6.13
CA GLU A 130 -11.98 -0.35 -7.48
C GLU A 130 -10.81 -0.06 -8.43
N LYS A 131 -9.88 0.81 -8.02
CA LYS A 131 -8.72 1.12 -8.84
C LYS A 131 -7.85 -0.12 -9.08
N MET A 132 -7.72 -0.98 -8.08
CA MET A 132 -6.99 -2.23 -8.20
C MET A 132 -7.65 -3.20 -9.19
N VAL A 133 -8.98 -3.28 -9.23
CA VAL A 133 -9.73 -4.08 -10.21
C VAL A 133 -9.38 -3.65 -11.64
N ASP A 134 -9.32 -2.34 -11.91
CA ASP A 134 -8.91 -1.84 -13.24
C ASP A 134 -7.45 -2.17 -13.56
N LEU A 135 -6.56 -2.01 -12.58
CA LEU A 135 -5.14 -2.36 -12.75
C LEU A 135 -4.96 -3.86 -13.03
N CYS A 136 -5.75 -4.73 -12.41
CA CYS A 136 -5.73 -6.16 -12.66
C CYS A 136 -6.14 -6.50 -14.10
N LYS A 137 -7.15 -5.84 -14.67
CA LYS A 137 -7.55 -6.04 -16.07
C LYS A 137 -6.43 -5.68 -17.03
N GLU A 138 -5.86 -4.49 -16.86
CA GLU A 138 -4.74 -4.00 -17.68
C GLU A 138 -3.50 -4.91 -17.57
N ALA A 139 -3.18 -5.37 -16.35
CA ALA A 139 -2.09 -6.31 -16.13
C ALA A 139 -2.37 -7.66 -16.82
N ALA A 140 -3.59 -8.17 -16.72
CA ALA A 140 -4.00 -9.44 -17.32
C ALA A 140 -3.87 -9.40 -18.86
N ASP A 141 -4.30 -8.32 -19.50
CA ASP A 141 -4.18 -8.17 -20.96
C ASP A 141 -2.70 -8.18 -21.41
N LEU A 142 -1.83 -7.46 -20.69
CA LEU A 142 -0.40 -7.42 -21.00
C LEU A 142 0.28 -8.78 -20.76
N LEU A 143 -0.11 -9.49 -19.70
CA LEU A 143 0.38 -10.84 -19.40
C LEU A 143 -0.09 -11.84 -20.46
N LEU A 144 -1.32 -11.73 -20.95
CA LEU A 144 -1.84 -12.58 -22.02
C LEU A 144 -1.07 -12.36 -23.33
N VAL A 145 -0.72 -11.12 -23.66
CA VAL A 145 0.17 -10.82 -24.79
C VAL A 145 1.54 -11.47 -24.59
N ARG A 146 2.12 -11.40 -23.40
CA ARG A 146 3.39 -12.07 -23.09
C ARG A 146 3.31 -13.59 -23.26
N ILE A 147 2.23 -14.21 -22.79
CA ILE A 147 1.98 -15.66 -22.96
C ILE A 147 1.93 -16.02 -24.45
N LYS A 148 1.22 -15.23 -25.27
CA LYS A 148 1.12 -15.44 -26.73
C LYS A 148 2.45 -15.30 -27.45
N ILE A 149 3.34 -14.42 -26.98
CA ILE A 149 4.71 -14.27 -27.51
C ILE A 149 5.58 -15.48 -27.16
N GLY A 150 5.24 -16.22 -26.10
CA GLY A 150 5.95 -17.43 -25.67
C GLY A 150 7.17 -17.19 -24.78
N GLN A 151 7.58 -15.93 -24.56
CA GLN A 151 8.70 -15.60 -23.67
C GLN A 151 8.27 -15.66 -22.21
N PHE A 152 9.01 -16.42 -21.40
CA PHE A 152 8.73 -16.60 -19.96
C PHE A 152 7.27 -16.98 -19.68
N TRP A 153 6.66 -17.77 -20.58
CA TRP A 153 5.22 -18.04 -20.56
C TRP A 153 4.77 -18.76 -19.27
N LYS A 154 5.61 -19.64 -18.71
CA LYS A 154 5.36 -20.30 -17.41
C LYS A 154 5.15 -19.27 -16.30
N LEU A 155 6.08 -18.32 -16.17
CA LEU A 155 6.00 -17.25 -15.18
C LEU A 155 4.83 -16.31 -15.46
N ALA A 156 4.62 -15.94 -16.73
CA ALA A 156 3.50 -15.08 -17.12
C ALA A 156 2.14 -15.72 -16.80
N LEU A 157 2.01 -17.04 -16.99
CA LEU A 157 0.81 -17.81 -16.66
C LEU A 157 0.56 -17.85 -15.14
N ILE A 158 1.62 -18.06 -14.36
CA ILE A 158 1.59 -17.99 -12.89
C ILE A 158 1.12 -16.61 -12.42
N VAL A 159 1.72 -15.54 -12.94
CA VAL A 159 1.36 -14.19 -12.52
C VAL A 159 -0.08 -13.87 -12.97
N TYR A 160 -0.47 -14.31 -14.16
CA TYR A 160 -1.82 -14.12 -14.67
C TYR A 160 -2.87 -14.79 -13.78
N SER A 161 -2.60 -16.01 -13.30
CA SER A 161 -3.52 -16.72 -12.39
C SER A 161 -3.68 -15.98 -11.06
N ILE A 162 -2.59 -15.48 -10.49
CA ILE A 162 -2.61 -14.71 -9.23
C ILE A 162 -3.33 -13.38 -9.41
N VAL A 163 -3.04 -12.64 -10.48
CA VAL A 163 -3.73 -11.37 -10.80
C VAL A 163 -5.23 -11.60 -10.97
N SER A 164 -5.63 -12.71 -11.61
CA SER A 164 -7.04 -13.09 -11.77
C SER A 164 -7.72 -13.42 -10.42
N ARG A 165 -7.01 -14.09 -9.51
CA ARG A 165 -7.51 -14.35 -8.15
C ARG A 165 -7.67 -13.06 -7.35
N ILE A 166 -6.67 -12.19 -7.37
CA ILE A 166 -6.72 -10.86 -6.74
C ILE A 166 -7.88 -10.03 -7.30
N TYR A 167 -8.12 -10.08 -8.62
CA TYR A 167 -9.24 -9.39 -9.27
C TYR A 167 -10.60 -9.81 -8.66
N ILE A 168 -10.85 -11.11 -8.55
CA ILE A 168 -12.11 -11.63 -8.00
C ILE A 168 -12.25 -11.27 -6.51
N LEU A 169 -11.18 -11.46 -5.73
CA LEU A 169 -11.16 -11.13 -4.31
C LEU A 169 -11.42 -9.64 -4.07
N ALA A 170 -10.80 -8.76 -4.87
CA ALA A 170 -11.02 -7.32 -4.78
C ALA A 170 -12.49 -6.95 -4.99
N LYS A 171 -13.13 -7.47 -6.04
CA LYS A 171 -14.55 -7.21 -6.30
C LYS A 171 -15.43 -7.71 -5.15
N PHE A 172 -15.17 -8.92 -4.66
CA PHE A 172 -15.91 -9.49 -3.53
C PHE A 172 -15.77 -8.64 -2.28
N THR A 173 -14.55 -8.22 -1.93
CA THR A 173 -14.28 -7.36 -0.77
C THR A 173 -14.98 -6.02 -0.90
N VAL A 174 -15.01 -5.39 -2.08
CA VAL A 174 -15.78 -4.15 -2.31
C VAL A 174 -17.26 -4.35 -2.02
N ASN A 175 -17.84 -5.46 -2.48
CA ASN A 175 -19.24 -5.78 -2.22
C ASN A 175 -19.54 -5.91 -0.72
N GLN A 176 -18.71 -6.65 0.00
CA GLN A 176 -18.85 -6.83 1.45
C GLN A 176 -18.69 -5.50 2.20
N LEU A 177 -17.71 -4.67 1.82
CA LEU A 177 -17.52 -3.34 2.39
C LEU A 177 -18.73 -2.43 2.16
N CYS A 178 -19.38 -2.50 1.00
CA CYS A 178 -20.59 -1.74 0.73
C CYS A 178 -21.77 -2.17 1.62
N GLU A 179 -21.96 -3.47 1.83
CA GLU A 179 -23.00 -3.98 2.73
C GLU A 179 -22.75 -3.55 4.18
N PHE A 180 -21.50 -3.65 4.65
CA PHE A 180 -21.14 -3.17 5.99
C PHE A 180 -21.34 -1.67 6.15
N TYR A 181 -20.96 -0.88 5.13
CA TYR A 181 -21.17 0.56 5.14
C TYR A 181 -22.66 0.90 5.31
N LYS A 182 -23.54 0.24 4.54
CA LYS A 182 -24.99 0.44 4.59
C LYS A 182 -25.57 0.08 5.96
N LYS A 183 -25.07 -0.98 6.61
CA LYS A 183 -25.46 -1.34 7.97
C LYS A 183 -25.00 -0.29 9.00
N LEU A 184 -23.77 0.21 8.89
CA LEU A 184 -23.16 1.11 9.87
C LEU A 184 -23.61 2.57 9.75
N ILE A 185 -23.92 3.07 8.55
CA ILE A 185 -24.30 4.48 8.34
C ILE A 185 -25.58 4.86 9.09
N GLY A 186 -26.52 3.91 9.27
CA GLY A 186 -27.74 4.12 10.06
C GLY A 186 -27.43 4.46 11.52
N PHE A 187 -26.48 3.76 12.13
CA PHE A 187 -26.06 4.00 13.52
C PHE A 187 -25.29 5.32 13.67
N SER A 188 -24.50 5.73 12.67
CA SER A 188 -23.80 7.03 12.71
C SER A 188 -24.78 8.19 12.89
N LYS A 189 -25.93 8.15 12.21
CA LYS A 189 -26.96 9.20 12.30
C LYS A 189 -27.62 9.30 13.69
N MET A 190 -27.62 8.20 14.45
CA MET A 190 -28.20 8.13 15.80
C MET A 190 -27.21 8.56 16.91
N LEU A 191 -25.91 8.57 16.63
CA LEU A 191 -24.88 8.95 17.60
C LEU A 191 -24.66 10.47 17.66
N LEU A 192 -24.31 10.95 18.85
CA LEU A 192 -24.01 12.37 19.07
C LEU A 192 -22.62 12.75 18.52
N PRO A 193 -22.51 13.87 17.79
CA PRO A 193 -21.22 14.41 17.37
C PRO A 193 -20.48 15.00 18.56
N SER A 194 -19.16 14.80 18.62
CA SER A 194 -18.33 15.31 19.71
C SER A 194 -17.86 16.74 19.47
N LYS A 195 -16.97 16.89 18.51
CA LYS A 195 -16.42 18.15 18.02
C LYS A 195 -16.32 18.06 16.50
N LYS A 196 -16.34 19.19 15.79
CA LYS A 196 -16.10 19.23 14.34
C LYS A 196 -14.71 18.67 14.03
N TRP A 197 -14.66 17.38 13.69
CA TRP A 197 -13.45 16.68 13.29
C TRP A 197 -13.35 16.61 11.77
N LEU A 198 -14.49 16.46 11.09
CA LEU A 198 -14.59 16.48 9.64
C LEU A 198 -14.48 17.90 9.08
N PRO A 199 -13.87 18.08 7.89
CA PRO A 199 -13.92 19.36 7.19
C PRO A 199 -15.36 19.85 7.02
N GLN A 200 -15.56 21.16 7.19
CA GLN A 200 -16.86 21.80 7.12
C GLN A 200 -17.51 21.51 5.75
N GLY A 201 -18.67 20.85 5.74
CA GLY A 201 -19.42 20.53 4.52
C GLY A 201 -19.16 19.17 3.88
N TYR A 202 -18.31 18.32 4.47
CA TYR A 202 -18.19 16.93 4.00
C TYR A 202 -19.41 16.11 4.40
N ILE A 203 -20.06 15.50 3.42
CA ILE A 203 -21.25 14.65 3.62
C ILE A 203 -20.86 13.23 3.26
N LEU A 204 -21.11 12.31 4.19
CA LEU A 204 -20.98 10.87 3.95
C LEU A 204 -22.07 10.43 2.96
N PRO A 205 -21.72 9.67 1.91
CA PRO A 205 -22.73 9.15 0.98
C PRO A 205 -23.70 8.23 1.72
N ASP A 206 -24.99 8.31 1.44
CA ASP A 206 -25.97 7.42 2.08
C ASP A 206 -25.86 5.98 1.58
N ASP A 207 -25.45 5.80 0.32
CA ASP A 207 -25.27 4.50 -0.32
C ASP A 207 -23.94 4.46 -1.06
N LEU A 208 -23.02 3.63 -0.55
CA LEU A 208 -21.68 3.50 -1.11
C LEU A 208 -21.70 2.85 -2.50
N LYS A 209 -22.66 1.95 -2.77
CA LYS A 209 -22.78 1.31 -4.09
C LYS A 209 -23.10 2.33 -5.18
N LYS A 210 -24.08 3.20 -4.92
CA LYS A 210 -24.47 4.28 -5.83
C LYS A 210 -23.37 5.32 -5.99
N TRP A 211 -22.65 5.62 -4.91
CA TRP A 211 -21.53 6.57 -4.96
C TRP A 211 -20.34 6.04 -5.78
N LEU A 212 -20.05 4.74 -5.68
CA LEU A 212 -19.00 4.10 -6.49
C LEU A 212 -19.36 4.14 -7.98
N ASN A 213 -20.63 3.93 -8.31
CA ASN A 213 -21.18 3.93 -9.68
C ASN A 213 -20.43 2.97 -10.63
N ILE A 214 -20.32 1.71 -10.22
CA ILE A 214 -19.56 0.69 -10.94
C ILE A 214 -20.48 -0.42 -11.44
N SER A 215 -20.40 -0.75 -12.73
CA SER A 215 -21.29 -1.72 -13.36
C SER A 215 -21.08 -3.17 -12.92
N TRP A 216 -19.88 -3.54 -12.49
CA TRP A 216 -19.54 -4.93 -12.13
C TRP A 216 -19.89 -5.29 -10.68
N LEU A 217 -20.39 -4.32 -9.90
CA LEU A 217 -20.68 -4.50 -8.48
C LEU A 217 -21.91 -5.38 -8.26
N ASP A 218 -22.85 -5.35 -9.21
CA ASP A 218 -24.07 -6.17 -9.20
C ASP A 218 -23.84 -7.60 -9.75
N ASP A 219 -22.61 -7.93 -10.17
CA ASP A 219 -22.27 -9.29 -10.60
C ASP A 219 -22.27 -10.24 -9.38
N ASP A 220 -22.96 -11.38 -9.49
CA ASP A 220 -22.91 -12.44 -8.49
C ASP A 220 -21.50 -13.09 -8.47
N ILE A 221 -20.69 -12.73 -7.48
CA ILE A 221 -19.35 -13.30 -7.29
C ILE A 221 -19.43 -14.44 -6.28
N GLN A 222 -19.25 -15.67 -6.74
CA GLN A 222 -19.10 -16.84 -5.87
C GLN A 222 -17.61 -17.12 -5.66
N ILE A 223 -17.16 -17.10 -4.39
CA ILE A 223 -15.84 -17.62 -4.01
C ILE A 223 -16.02 -19.10 -3.68
N ILE A 224 -15.40 -19.96 -4.47
CA ILE A 224 -15.37 -21.39 -4.19
C ILE A 224 -14.21 -21.66 -3.22
N GLU A 225 -14.54 -22.00 -1.98
CA GLU A 225 -13.56 -22.42 -0.97
C GLU A 225 -13.07 -23.84 -1.28
N HIS A 226 -11.96 -23.95 -2.00
CA HIS A 226 -11.15 -25.16 -1.98
C HIS A 226 -9.91 -24.91 -1.13
N SER A 227 -9.86 -25.52 0.05
CA SER A 227 -8.67 -25.50 0.90
C SER A 227 -7.60 -26.41 0.29
N LEU A 228 -6.61 -25.85 -0.41
CA LEU A 228 -5.39 -26.59 -0.67
C LEU A 228 -4.44 -26.43 0.53
N PRO A 229 -3.85 -27.51 1.04
CA PRO A 229 -2.96 -27.45 2.19
C PRO A 229 -1.70 -26.62 1.86
N THR A 230 -1.27 -25.78 2.81
CA THR A 230 -0.13 -24.85 2.68
C THR A 230 1.19 -25.50 2.25
N SER A 231 1.36 -26.81 2.47
CA SER A 231 2.52 -27.59 2.02
C SER A 231 2.63 -27.66 0.48
N GLU A 232 1.54 -27.48 -0.25
CA GLU A 232 1.55 -27.44 -1.72
C GLU A 232 1.98 -26.07 -2.27
N ILE A 233 1.75 -24.99 -1.51
CA ILE A 233 2.16 -23.62 -1.87
C ILE A 233 3.69 -23.48 -1.80
N MET A 234 4.37 -24.18 -0.89
CA MET A 234 5.83 -24.17 -0.85
C MET A 234 6.44 -24.91 -2.04
N LYS A 235 5.87 -26.06 -2.42
CA LYS A 235 6.26 -26.81 -3.63
C LYS A 235 6.08 -26.01 -4.92
N PHE A 236 5.20 -25.02 -4.92
CA PHE A 236 5.00 -24.12 -6.05
C PHE A 236 6.22 -23.22 -6.31
N PHE A 237 6.90 -22.76 -5.26
CA PHE A 237 8.13 -21.98 -5.43
C PHE A 237 9.28 -22.85 -5.95
N ASP A 238 9.33 -24.12 -5.53
CA ASP A 238 10.28 -25.10 -6.07
C ASP A 238 10.10 -25.30 -7.59
N LEU A 239 8.87 -25.20 -8.13
CA LEU A 239 8.62 -25.25 -9.58
C LEU A 239 9.07 -23.99 -10.35
N VAL A 240 9.24 -22.87 -9.66
CA VAL A 240 9.82 -21.64 -10.23
C VAL A 240 11.35 -21.66 -10.10
N ASP A 241 11.88 -22.50 -9.20
CA ASP A 241 13.30 -22.75 -8.97
C ASP A 241 13.86 -23.93 -9.79
N ASP A 242 13.06 -24.56 -10.67
CA ASP A 242 13.52 -25.68 -11.48
C ASP A 242 14.46 -25.21 -12.62
N ASP A 243 15.73 -25.09 -12.25
CA ASP A 243 16.93 -24.63 -12.96
C ASP A 243 17.36 -25.53 -14.15
N SER A 244 16.44 -25.88 -15.06
CA SER A 244 16.86 -26.55 -16.31
C SER A 244 17.15 -25.60 -17.47
N ASP A 245 16.76 -24.32 -17.40
CA ASP A 245 17.06 -23.31 -18.45
C ASP A 245 17.23 -21.88 -17.92
N ILE A 246 17.35 -21.69 -16.60
CA ILE A 246 17.57 -20.36 -16.04
C ILE A 246 18.76 -20.38 -15.10
N GLU A 247 19.98 -20.35 -15.66
CA GLU A 247 21.15 -19.80 -14.96
C GLU A 247 20.81 -18.35 -14.56
N PHE A 248 20.20 -18.19 -13.39
CA PHE A 248 20.24 -16.97 -12.62
C PHE A 248 21.60 -16.97 -11.93
N CYS A 249 22.51 -16.11 -12.39
CA CYS A 249 23.78 -15.87 -11.71
C CYS A 249 23.52 -15.20 -10.36
N ASP A 250 23.17 -16.00 -9.35
CA ASP A 250 23.20 -15.58 -7.96
C ASP A 250 24.59 -15.89 -7.41
N GLU A 251 25.47 -14.90 -7.50
CA GLU A 251 26.73 -14.86 -6.75
C GLU A 251 26.37 -14.70 -5.27
N TYR A 252 26.17 -15.83 -4.57
CA TYR A 252 26.01 -15.85 -3.12
C TYR A 252 27.33 -15.45 -2.45
N ILE A 253 27.31 -14.37 -1.67
CA ILE A 253 28.35 -14.11 -0.67
C ILE A 253 28.18 -15.17 0.42
N LEU A 254 29.06 -16.18 0.40
CA LEU A 254 29.21 -17.15 1.48
C LEU A 254 29.79 -16.44 2.71
N ILE A 255 28.95 -16.18 3.71
CA ILE A 255 29.43 -15.87 5.05
C ILE A 255 29.89 -17.21 5.65
N GLN A 256 31.20 -17.36 5.82
CA GLN A 256 31.79 -18.52 6.48
C GLN A 256 31.35 -18.56 7.95
N GLU A 257 30.60 -19.58 8.31
CA GLU A 257 30.40 -19.98 9.70
C GLU A 257 31.75 -20.44 10.28
N LYS A 258 32.17 -19.79 11.38
CA LYS A 258 33.19 -20.34 12.27
C LYS A 258 32.52 -20.63 13.61
N ASP A 259 32.66 -21.89 14.01
CA ASP A 259 32.10 -22.49 15.21
C ASP A 259 32.55 -21.81 16.52
N ASP A 260 31.58 -21.74 17.43
CA ASP A 260 31.63 -21.91 18.88
C ASP A 260 32.67 -21.14 19.71
N LYS A 261 32.19 -20.12 20.43
CA LYS A 261 31.95 -20.16 21.89
C LYS A 261 31.41 -18.83 22.40
N ASP A 262 30.54 -18.93 23.41
CA ASP A 262 29.94 -17.85 24.23
C ASP A 262 28.49 -17.50 23.86
N LEU A 263 27.60 -18.39 24.32
CA LEU A 263 26.19 -18.12 24.57
C LEU A 263 26.06 -17.12 25.73
N GLU A 264 25.73 -15.87 25.43
CA GLU A 264 24.95 -15.03 26.35
C GLU A 264 23.56 -14.77 25.77
N VAL A 265 22.56 -15.09 26.60
CA VAL A 265 21.13 -15.01 26.34
C VAL A 265 20.70 -13.56 26.17
N ILE A 266 20.19 -13.18 24.99
CA ILE A 266 19.38 -11.96 24.83
C ILE A 266 18.12 -12.28 23.98
N THR A 267 16.98 -11.88 24.54
CA THR A 267 15.57 -12.02 24.15
C THR A 267 15.18 -11.49 22.76
N PRO A 268 14.01 -11.88 22.19
CA PRO A 268 13.70 -11.70 20.77
C PRO A 268 13.34 -10.24 20.44
N VAL A 269 14.12 -9.61 19.56
CA VAL A 269 13.79 -8.32 18.97
C VAL A 269 12.99 -8.54 17.69
N THR A 270 11.70 -8.22 17.80
CA THR A 270 10.82 -7.87 16.69
C THR A 270 11.31 -6.57 16.05
N THR A 271 11.53 -6.56 14.73
CA THR A 271 11.24 -5.52 13.72
C THR A 271 12.27 -5.53 12.58
N PHE A 272 11.89 -6.09 11.42
CA PHE A 272 12.56 -5.77 10.16
C PHE A 272 12.11 -4.39 9.70
N LYS A 273 13.00 -3.41 9.78
CA LYS A 273 12.89 -2.15 9.02
C LYS A 273 13.57 -2.37 7.67
N ILE A 274 12.82 -2.22 6.59
CA ILE A 274 13.37 -2.08 5.24
C ILE A 274 13.36 -0.58 4.96
N GLU A 275 14.53 -0.02 4.70
CA GLU A 275 14.73 1.38 4.35
C GLU A 275 14.10 1.67 2.97
N ASP A 276 13.40 2.81 2.87
CA ASP A 276 12.79 3.32 1.65
C ASP A 276 13.87 4.05 0.83
N ASP A 277 14.28 3.47 -0.31
CA ASP A 277 14.99 4.21 -1.36
C ASP A 277 13.97 4.91 -2.28
N ASP A 278 13.70 6.17 -1.97
CA ASP A 278 13.01 7.13 -2.84
C ASP A 278 13.99 7.67 -3.89
N ASP A 279 14.10 6.98 -5.03
CA ASP A 279 14.66 7.57 -6.26
C ASP A 279 13.57 7.64 -7.34
N ASP A 280 12.88 8.77 -7.32
CA ASP A 280 12.01 9.29 -8.38
C ASP A 280 12.83 10.18 -9.33
N PRO A 281 12.79 9.91 -10.64
CA PRO A 281 12.82 11.02 -11.58
C PRO A 281 11.63 10.93 -12.55
N GLY A 282 10.44 11.28 -12.08
CA GLY A 282 9.28 11.61 -12.88
C GLY A 282 9.37 13.04 -13.40
N VAL A 283 10.00 13.23 -14.55
CA VAL A 283 9.88 14.47 -15.32
C VAL A 283 8.44 14.57 -15.85
N VAL A 284 7.74 15.63 -15.46
CA VAL A 284 6.45 16.04 -16.03
C VAL A 284 6.71 16.58 -17.43
N ILE A 285 6.13 15.94 -18.45
CA ILE A 285 6.05 16.50 -19.80
C ILE A 285 4.62 17.02 -19.96
N GLU A 286 4.48 18.34 -19.99
CA GLU A 286 3.27 19.00 -20.48
C GLU A 286 3.19 18.76 -21.99
N ILE A 287 2.10 18.14 -22.41
CA ILE A 287 1.78 17.93 -23.82
C ILE A 287 0.90 19.09 -24.22
N ASP A 288 1.49 20.09 -24.88
CA ASP A 288 0.79 20.99 -25.79
C ASP A 288 1.70 21.30 -26.99
N ASP A 289 1.07 21.36 -28.17
CA ASP A 289 1.57 21.73 -29.49
C ASP A 289 2.32 20.68 -30.33
N ILE A 290 1.52 19.98 -31.14
CA ILE A 290 1.94 19.20 -32.31
C ILE A 290 2.27 20.17 -33.47
N ALA A 291 3.52 20.13 -33.94
CA ALA A 291 3.90 20.53 -35.30
C ALA A 291 5.04 19.62 -35.84
N PRO A 292 5.10 19.35 -37.17
CA PRO A 292 5.69 18.14 -37.74
C PRO A 292 7.21 18.21 -37.98
N PRO A 293 7.88 17.08 -38.37
CA PRO A 293 9.28 16.85 -38.05
C PRO A 293 10.25 17.44 -39.08
N VAL A 294 11.33 18.07 -38.59
CA VAL A 294 12.48 18.49 -39.41
C VAL A 294 13.67 17.55 -39.22
N LYS A 295 14.32 17.26 -40.34
CA LYS A 295 15.29 16.19 -40.61
C LYS A 295 16.63 16.32 -39.88
N LYS A 296 17.10 15.17 -39.37
CA LYS A 296 18.48 14.64 -39.26
C LYS A 296 19.64 15.62 -39.05
N ARG A 297 20.44 15.37 -38.00
CA ARG A 297 21.91 15.38 -38.12
C ARG A 297 22.59 14.42 -37.14
N LYS A 298 23.27 13.41 -37.69
CA LYS A 298 24.26 12.54 -37.01
C LYS A 298 25.40 13.41 -36.48
N ARG A 299 25.87 13.16 -35.26
CA ARG A 299 27.23 13.50 -34.86
C ARG A 299 27.92 12.30 -34.21
N THR A 300 28.99 11.93 -34.88
CA THR A 300 29.96 10.86 -34.65
C THR A 300 30.82 11.10 -33.41
N MET A 301 31.18 10.00 -32.77
CA MET A 301 32.27 9.88 -31.80
C MET A 301 33.60 10.35 -32.39
N SER A 302 34.38 11.11 -31.61
CA SER A 302 35.82 11.23 -31.81
C SER A 302 36.54 11.12 -30.47
N LYS A 303 37.23 10.00 -30.29
CA LYS A 303 38.27 9.79 -29.28
C LYS A 303 39.44 10.71 -29.60
N THR A 304 39.98 11.41 -28.60
CA THR A 304 41.39 11.82 -28.65
C THR A 304 41.99 11.78 -27.26
N ASN A 305 43.07 11.01 -27.16
CA ASN A 305 43.92 10.77 -26.02
C ASN A 305 45.13 11.72 -26.12
N ARG A 306 45.61 12.31 -25.02
CA ARG A 306 47.04 12.55 -24.72
C ARG A 306 47.25 13.37 -23.44
N ASN A 307 48.00 12.75 -22.53
CA ASN A 307 48.80 13.37 -21.47
C ASN A 307 49.67 14.52 -22.01
N ASP A 308 49.95 15.58 -21.25
CA ASP A 308 51.06 15.64 -20.28
C ASP A 308 51.38 17.09 -19.82
N LYS A 309 52.02 17.19 -18.64
CA LYS A 309 52.85 18.31 -18.09
C LYS A 309 52.21 19.50 -17.32
N LYS A 310 52.33 19.37 -15.98
CA LYS A 310 53.04 20.25 -15.01
C LYS A 310 53.17 21.76 -15.29
N GLY A 311 52.77 22.57 -14.29
CA GLY A 311 53.31 23.93 -14.11
C GLY A 311 52.66 24.74 -12.98
N ARG A 312 53.32 24.80 -11.80
CA ARG A 312 53.05 25.72 -10.68
C ARG A 312 53.14 27.20 -11.11
N PHE A 313 52.30 28.09 -10.57
CA PHE A 313 52.64 29.09 -9.53
C PHE A 313 51.69 30.32 -9.44
N LYS A 314 51.54 30.77 -8.19
CA LYS A 314 51.35 32.15 -7.68
C LYS A 314 49.95 32.78 -7.61
N THR A 315 49.43 32.66 -6.39
CA THR A 315 48.76 33.66 -5.55
C THR A 315 48.95 35.15 -5.91
N LYS A 316 47.85 35.92 -5.81
CA LYS A 316 47.86 37.36 -5.50
C LYS A 316 46.94 37.66 -4.32
N LYS A 317 47.57 38.21 -3.27
CA LYS A 317 46.98 38.86 -2.09
C LYS A 317 46.05 40.01 -2.49
N GLN A 318 44.97 40.21 -1.75
CA GLN A 318 44.36 41.52 -1.57
C GLN A 318 44.32 41.88 -0.07
N LYS A 319 45.04 42.97 0.25
CA LYS A 319 45.10 43.66 1.54
C LYS A 319 43.85 44.53 1.73
N ARG A 320 43.38 44.65 2.97
CA ARG A 320 42.91 45.87 3.69
C ARG A 320 42.28 45.38 5.02
N LYS A 321 42.43 45.99 6.20
CA LYS A 321 43.08 47.22 6.68
C LYS A 321 43.19 47.09 8.22
N ARG A 322 44.15 47.78 8.81
CA ARG A 322 44.52 47.83 10.24
C ARG A 322 43.49 48.58 11.12
N LYS A 323 43.46 48.26 12.42
CA LYS A 323 43.51 49.18 13.60
C LYS A 323 44.01 48.35 14.80
N SER A 324 45.25 48.52 15.25
CA SER A 324 45.78 49.50 16.23
C SER A 324 45.35 49.21 17.68
N GLY A 325 46.32 48.84 18.52
CA GLY A 325 46.24 48.75 19.97
C GLY A 325 47.55 48.17 20.49
N TYR A 326 48.25 48.90 21.35
CA TYR A 326 49.67 48.83 21.66
C TYR A 326 49.81 48.43 23.15
N PHE A 327 50.89 47.71 23.49
CA PHE A 327 51.48 47.53 24.84
C PHE A 327 50.70 46.67 25.85
N ASP A 328 51.29 45.92 26.78
CA ASP A 328 52.65 45.42 27.01
C ASP A 328 52.54 44.37 28.14
N ASP A 329 53.65 43.68 28.35
CA ASP A 329 53.97 42.59 29.28
C ASP A 329 53.41 42.55 30.72
N SER A 330 53.59 41.35 31.30
CA SER A 330 53.65 40.96 32.72
C SER A 330 52.29 40.91 33.47
N THR A 331 51.87 39.79 34.07
CA THR A 331 52.59 38.75 34.83
C THR A 331 51.79 37.45 34.80
#